data_AF-X1DYM2-F1
#
_entry.id   AF-X1DYM2-F1
#
_cell.length_a   1.000
_cell.length_b   1.000
_cell.length_c   1.000
_cell.angle_alpha   90.00
_cell.angle_beta   90.00
_cell.angle_gamma   90.00
#
_symmetry.space_group_name_H-M   'P 1'
#
loop_
_entity.id
_entity.type
_entity.pdbx_description
1 polymer ?
#
loop_
_entity_poly.entity_id
_entity_poly.type
_entity_poly.pdbx_seq_one_letter_code
_entity_poly.pdbx_strand_id
1 'polypeptide(L)'
;MREWYGLHFPELTDKLVEDNVLIAKLISVLGKRDNFTYEKINQEFGFKEARIKVLQNLASQSMGADIDLRIIKKYANEILSLDDFRQELEVHLDTLMERVAPNLLALVGGLVGAKLIAKAGSLKKLAFMPASRIQLLGAEKALYRFLKTGEKRPKHGLIFQW
;
A
#
# COMPACT_ATOMS: atom_id res chain seq x y z
N MET A 1 11.01 8.96 -5.38
CA MET A 1 10.24 9.01 -6.64
C MET A 1 9.40 10.28 -6.69
N ARG A 2 8.51 10.52 -5.71
CA ARG A 2 7.76 11.78 -5.56
C ARG A 2 8.62 13.03 -5.67
N GLU A 3 9.61 13.18 -4.80
CA GLU A 3 10.47 14.38 -4.79
C GLU A 3 11.19 14.59 -6.12
N TRP A 4 11.65 13.50 -6.76
CA TRP A 4 12.37 13.59 -8.03
C TRP A 4 11.46 13.99 -9.20
N TYR A 5 10.25 13.41 -9.28
CA TYR A 5 9.26 13.81 -10.27
C TYR A 5 8.61 15.16 -9.95
N GLY A 6 8.60 15.57 -8.68
CA GLY A 6 8.14 16.88 -8.23
C GLY A 6 8.97 18.03 -8.79
N LEU A 7 10.22 17.80 -9.21
CA LEU A 7 11.01 18.79 -9.96
C LEU A 7 10.39 19.08 -11.35
N HIS A 8 9.70 18.10 -11.95
CA HIS A 8 9.04 18.22 -13.24
C HIS A 8 7.57 18.62 -13.14
N PHE A 9 6.85 18.08 -12.16
CA PHE A 9 5.43 18.32 -11.97
C PHE A 9 5.07 18.31 -10.47
N PRO A 10 5.39 19.38 -9.73
CA PRO A 10 5.22 19.45 -8.26
C PRO A 10 3.77 19.37 -7.81
N GLU A 11 2.84 19.91 -8.61
CA GLU A 11 1.42 19.97 -8.25
C GLU A 11 0.77 18.57 -8.23
N LEU A 12 1.32 17.60 -9.00
CA LEU A 12 0.85 16.22 -8.98
C LEU A 12 1.20 15.54 -7.65
N THR A 13 2.42 15.78 -7.13
CA THR A 13 2.94 15.09 -5.95
C THR A 13 2.42 15.66 -4.64
N ASP A 14 2.14 16.95 -4.59
CA ASP A 14 1.79 17.64 -3.35
C ASP A 14 0.28 17.69 -3.08
N LYS A 15 -0.56 17.63 -4.13
CA LYS A 15 -1.99 17.97 -4.00
C LYS A 15 -2.98 16.90 -4.44
N LEU A 16 -2.60 15.94 -5.28
CA LEU A 16 -3.61 15.18 -6.03
C LEU A 16 -3.58 13.65 -5.87
N VAL A 17 -2.45 13.08 -5.51
CA VAL A 17 -2.30 11.63 -5.38
C VAL A 17 -1.52 11.32 -4.12
N GLU A 18 -2.12 10.57 -3.19
CA GLU A 18 -1.47 10.04 -1.97
C GLU A 18 -0.86 8.64 -2.22
N ASP A 19 -1.40 7.91 -3.19
CA ASP A 19 -0.90 6.58 -3.54
C ASP A 19 0.35 6.64 -4.44
N ASN A 20 1.45 6.09 -3.93
CA ASN A 20 2.72 6.02 -4.64
C ASN A 20 2.68 5.10 -5.86
N VAL A 21 1.87 4.04 -5.84
CA VAL A 21 1.72 3.10 -6.96
C VAL A 21 1.01 3.81 -8.11
N LEU A 22 -0.05 4.57 -7.80
CA LEU A 22 -0.77 5.36 -8.79
C LEU A 22 0.12 6.44 -9.43
N ILE A 23 0.98 7.10 -8.66
CA ILE A 23 1.97 8.04 -9.22
C ILE A 23 2.96 7.30 -10.12
N ALA A 24 3.47 6.14 -9.71
CA ALA A 24 4.38 5.33 -10.53
C ALA A 24 3.73 4.98 -11.88
N LYS A 25 2.44 4.58 -11.86
CA LYS A 25 1.66 4.28 -13.07
C LYS A 25 1.52 5.50 -13.98
N LEU A 26 1.18 6.66 -13.42
CA LEU A 26 1.07 7.92 -14.17
C LEU A 26 2.40 8.33 -14.84
N ILE A 27 3.51 8.22 -14.12
CA ILE A 27 4.84 8.57 -14.63
C ILE A 27 5.27 7.61 -15.74
N SER A 28 5.04 6.30 -15.53
CA SER A 28 5.36 5.26 -16.51
C SER A 28 4.66 5.53 -17.85
N VAL A 29 3.33 5.66 -17.80
CA VAL A 29 2.46 5.77 -18.99
C VAL A 29 2.57 7.15 -19.64
N LEU A 30 2.37 8.24 -18.89
CA LEU A 30 2.29 9.59 -19.45
C LEU A 30 3.67 10.25 -19.52
N GLY A 31 4.42 10.23 -18.43
CA GLY A 31 5.73 10.85 -18.34
C GLY A 31 5.68 12.37 -18.41
N LYS A 32 5.86 12.93 -19.62
CA LYS A 32 5.89 14.39 -19.82
C LYS A 32 4.51 15.00 -19.60
N ARG A 33 4.47 16.26 -19.15
CA ARG A 33 3.26 17.06 -18.97
C ARG A 33 2.39 17.15 -20.23
N ASP A 34 3.00 17.21 -21.41
CA ASP A 34 2.28 17.28 -22.69
C ASP A 34 1.41 16.05 -22.97
N ASN A 35 1.73 14.92 -22.36
CA ASN A 35 0.96 13.69 -22.51
C ASN A 35 -0.28 13.62 -21.60
N PHE A 36 -0.46 14.55 -20.66
CA PHE A 36 -1.62 14.61 -19.76
C PHE A 36 -2.87 15.17 -20.49
N THR A 37 -3.28 14.46 -21.54
CA THR A 37 -4.49 14.76 -22.32
C THR A 37 -5.67 13.97 -21.79
N TYR A 38 -6.88 14.51 -22.00
CA TYR A 38 -8.12 13.86 -21.57
C TYR A 38 -8.25 12.43 -22.08
N GLU A 39 -7.96 12.21 -23.36
CA GLU A 39 -8.07 10.91 -24.02
C GLU A 39 -7.15 9.86 -23.40
N LYS A 40 -5.85 10.17 -23.26
CA LYS A 40 -4.86 9.24 -22.71
C LYS A 40 -5.12 8.88 -21.25
N ILE A 41 -5.55 9.85 -20.44
CA ILE A 41 -5.85 9.59 -19.02
C ILE A 41 -7.13 8.75 -18.89
N ASN A 42 -8.16 9.03 -19.69
CA ASN A 42 -9.42 8.31 -19.63
C ASN A 42 -9.27 6.83 -20.04
N GLN A 43 -8.45 6.56 -21.07
CA GLN A 43 -8.17 5.21 -21.53
C GLN A 43 -7.43 4.35 -20.48
N GLU A 44 -6.48 4.93 -19.75
CA GLU A 44 -5.53 4.17 -18.92
C GLU A 44 -5.86 4.15 -17.41
N PHE A 45 -6.62 5.13 -16.92
CA PHE A 45 -6.79 5.35 -15.48
C PHE A 45 -8.25 5.35 -14.97
N GLY A 46 -9.26 5.31 -15.84
CA GLY A 46 -10.67 5.18 -15.45
C GLY A 46 -11.14 6.22 -14.41
N PHE A 47 -10.49 7.39 -14.36
CA PHE A 47 -10.80 8.43 -13.39
C PHE A 47 -12.12 9.14 -13.73
N LYS A 48 -12.79 9.70 -12.71
CA LYS A 48 -13.93 10.60 -12.94
C LYS A 48 -13.51 11.80 -13.78
N GLU A 49 -14.37 12.25 -14.71
CA GLU A 49 -14.07 13.35 -15.63
C GLU A 49 -13.57 14.63 -14.93
N ALA A 50 -14.14 14.95 -13.77
CA ALA A 50 -13.72 16.10 -12.95
C ALA A 50 -12.23 16.01 -12.55
N ARG A 51 -11.74 14.82 -12.18
CA ARG A 51 -10.34 14.60 -11.80
C ARG A 51 -9.40 14.70 -12.99
N ILE A 52 -9.83 14.22 -14.16
CA ILE A 52 -9.06 14.32 -15.41
C ILE A 52 -8.88 15.78 -15.83
N LYS A 53 -9.96 16.58 -15.79
CA LYS A 53 -9.89 18.02 -16.11
C LYS A 53 -8.97 18.77 -15.15
N VAL A 54 -8.99 18.44 -13.87
CA VAL A 54 -8.07 19.02 -12.88
C VAL A 54 -6.61 18.65 -13.20
N LEU A 55 -6.33 17.38 -13.51
CA LEU A 55 -4.98 16.94 -13.90
C LEU A 55 -4.45 17.67 -15.14
N GLN A 56 -5.29 17.82 -16.17
CA GLN A 56 -4.94 18.51 -17.40
C GLN A 56 -4.65 20.00 -17.15
N ASN A 57 -5.51 20.67 -16.38
CA ASN A 57 -5.32 22.08 -16.03
C ASN A 57 -4.02 22.26 -15.23
N LEU A 58 -3.76 21.41 -14.24
CA LEU A 58 -2.53 21.46 -13.45
C LEU A 58 -1.28 21.21 -14.31
N ALA A 59 -1.34 20.27 -15.25
CA ALA A 59 -0.22 19.99 -16.15
C ALA A 59 0.12 21.22 -17.01
N SER A 60 -0.89 21.93 -17.52
CA SER A 60 -0.72 23.13 -18.34
C SER A 60 -0.19 24.35 -17.56
N GLN A 61 -0.54 24.46 -16.28
CA GLN A 61 -0.16 25.58 -15.40
C GLN A 61 1.06 25.28 -14.53
N SER A 62 1.64 24.09 -14.66
CA SER A 62 2.69 23.61 -13.76
C SER A 62 3.96 24.44 -13.89
N MET A 63 4.58 24.78 -12.75
CA MET A 63 5.83 25.53 -12.70
C MET A 63 7.10 24.67 -12.79
N GLY A 64 6.96 23.34 -12.98
CA GLY A 64 8.10 22.44 -12.98
C GLY A 64 9.04 22.60 -14.20
N ALA A 65 10.28 22.14 -14.04
CA ALA A 65 11.31 22.20 -15.07
C ALA A 65 11.20 21.03 -16.06
N ASP A 66 11.59 21.23 -17.33
CA ASP A 66 11.75 20.10 -18.26
C ASP A 66 13.06 19.37 -17.93
N ILE A 67 12.93 18.13 -17.44
CA ILE A 67 14.05 17.28 -17.02
C ILE A 67 13.99 15.96 -17.80
N ASP A 68 15.13 15.26 -17.90
CA ASP A 68 15.13 13.93 -18.52
C ASP A 68 14.38 12.91 -17.64
N LEU A 69 13.25 12.42 -18.16
CA LEU A 69 12.38 11.48 -17.48
C LEU A 69 12.77 10.01 -17.71
N ARG A 70 13.78 9.69 -18.53
CA ARG A 70 14.13 8.29 -18.88
C ARG A 70 14.40 7.44 -17.65
N ILE A 71 15.25 7.93 -16.74
CA ILE A 71 15.63 7.19 -15.52
C ILE A 71 14.44 7.12 -14.56
N ILE A 72 13.67 8.21 -14.42
CA ILE A 72 12.51 8.27 -13.53
C ILE A 72 11.42 7.31 -14.01
N LYS A 73 11.18 7.22 -15.33
CA LYS A 73 10.27 6.24 -15.93
C LYS A 73 10.72 4.81 -15.68
N LYS A 74 12.01 4.51 -15.86
CA LYS A 74 12.55 3.20 -15.54
C LYS A 74 12.32 2.85 -14.07
N TYR A 75 12.61 3.77 -13.16
CA TYR A 75 12.37 3.57 -11.74
C TYR A 75 10.88 3.37 -11.41
N ALA A 76 9.99 4.11 -12.07
CA ALA A 76 8.54 3.93 -11.92
C ALA A 76 8.10 2.52 -12.36
N ASN A 77 8.64 1.99 -13.46
CA ASN A 77 8.35 0.63 -13.91
C ASN A 77 8.81 -0.44 -12.91
N GLU A 78 9.99 -0.26 -12.30
CA GLU A 78 10.46 -1.18 -11.24
C GLU A 78 9.52 -1.17 -10.04
N ILE A 79 9.01 0.00 -9.64
CA ILE A 79 8.02 0.11 -8.55
C ILE A 79 6.73 -0.64 -8.91
N LEU A 80 6.25 -0.50 -10.14
CA LEU A 80 5.05 -1.22 -10.60
C LEU A 80 5.27 -2.74 -10.59
N SER A 81 6.42 -3.20 -11.11
CA SER A 81 6.75 -4.63 -11.09
C SER A 81 6.84 -5.18 -9.67
N LEU A 82 7.33 -4.40 -8.70
CA LEU A 82 7.34 -4.80 -7.29
C LEU A 82 5.94 -4.84 -6.67
N ASP A 83 5.03 -3.95 -7.07
CA ASP A 83 3.65 -4.01 -6.59
C ASP A 83 2.89 -5.19 -7.20
N ASP A 84 3.09 -5.47 -8.50
CA ASP A 84 2.53 -6.67 -9.15
C ASP A 84 3.01 -7.95 -8.43
N PHE A 85 4.33 -8.04 -8.18
CA PHE A 85 4.90 -9.15 -7.43
C PHE A 85 4.35 -9.24 -6.00
N ARG A 86 4.09 -8.11 -5.33
CA ARG A 86 3.45 -8.09 -4.02
C ARG A 86 2.03 -8.68 -4.09
N GLN A 87 1.25 -8.33 -5.10
CA GLN A 87 -0.12 -8.86 -5.29
C GLN A 87 -0.09 -10.37 -5.57
N GLU A 88 0.85 -10.84 -6.39
CA GLU A 88 1.07 -12.27 -6.63
C GLU A 88 1.40 -13.03 -5.33
N LEU A 89 2.25 -12.46 -4.48
CA LEU A 89 2.57 -13.03 -3.17
C LEU A 89 1.37 -13.07 -2.23
N GLU A 90 0.49 -12.07 -2.26
CA GLU A 90 -0.75 -12.07 -1.45
C GLU A 90 -1.69 -13.20 -1.89
N VAL A 91 -1.91 -13.37 -3.20
CA VAL A 91 -2.71 -14.48 -3.73
C VAL A 91 -2.08 -15.81 -3.36
N HIS A 92 -0.77 -15.97 -3.53
CA HIS A 92 -0.07 -17.18 -3.15
C HIS A 92 -0.21 -17.47 -1.64
N LEU A 93 -0.12 -16.44 -0.79
CA LEU A 93 -0.30 -16.59 0.66
C LEU A 93 -1.71 -17.09 1.01
N ASP A 94 -2.75 -16.56 0.34
CA ASP A 94 -4.12 -17.02 0.53
C ASP A 94 -4.28 -18.50 0.16
N THR A 95 -3.70 -18.95 -0.96
CA THR A 95 -3.73 -20.37 -1.34
C THR A 95 -3.02 -21.28 -0.33
N LEU A 96 -1.92 -20.81 0.28
CA LEU A 96 -1.23 -21.55 1.34
C LEU A 96 -2.07 -21.62 2.61
N MET A 97 -2.71 -20.51 2.98
CA MET A 97 -3.58 -20.43 4.14
C MET A 97 -4.84 -21.30 3.99
N GLU A 98 -5.40 -21.40 2.79
CA GLU A 98 -6.53 -22.30 2.51
C GLU A 98 -6.15 -23.76 2.75
N ARG A 99 -4.93 -24.15 2.37
CA ARG A 99 -4.42 -25.51 2.59
C ARG A 99 -4.05 -25.80 4.05
N VAL A 100 -3.50 -24.83 4.77
CA VAL A 100 -2.91 -25.04 6.11
C VAL A 100 -3.89 -24.72 7.24
N ALA A 101 -4.66 -23.63 7.11
CA ALA A 101 -5.55 -23.13 8.15
C ALA A 101 -6.82 -22.48 7.56
N PRO A 102 -7.68 -23.26 6.87
CA PRO A 102 -8.84 -22.74 6.14
C PRO A 102 -9.84 -22.00 7.05
N ASN A 103 -10.03 -22.48 8.28
CA ASN A 103 -10.93 -21.82 9.24
C ASN A 103 -10.38 -20.46 9.69
N LEU A 104 -9.05 -20.33 9.82
CA LEU A 104 -8.44 -19.06 10.18
C LEU A 104 -8.52 -18.08 9.02
N LEU A 105 -8.28 -18.55 7.79
CA LEU A 105 -8.48 -17.79 6.56
C LEU A 105 -9.91 -17.24 6.47
N ALA A 106 -10.92 -18.08 6.68
CA ALA A 106 -12.32 -17.67 6.61
C ALA A 106 -12.72 -16.64 7.68
N LEU A 107 -12.07 -16.66 8.86
CA LEU A 107 -12.40 -15.77 9.96
C LEU A 107 -11.70 -14.40 9.89
N VAL A 108 -10.42 -14.35 9.52
CA VAL A 108 -9.62 -13.12 9.59
C VAL A 108 -8.89 -12.76 8.30
N GLY A 109 -9.00 -13.57 7.25
CA GLY A 109 -8.24 -13.40 6.00
C GLY A 109 -6.83 -13.98 6.07
N GLY A 110 -6.20 -14.21 4.91
CA GLY A 110 -4.93 -14.94 4.84
C GLY A 110 -3.77 -14.14 5.40
N LEU A 111 -3.72 -12.83 5.12
CA LEU A 111 -2.63 -11.98 5.61
C LEU A 111 -2.61 -11.84 7.14
N VAL A 112 -3.75 -11.57 7.78
CA VAL A 112 -3.84 -11.49 9.25
C VAL A 112 -3.59 -12.86 9.86
N GLY A 113 -4.20 -13.92 9.32
CA GLY A 113 -4.01 -15.29 9.79
C GLY A 113 -2.55 -15.73 9.74
N ALA A 114 -1.87 -15.49 8.62
CA ALA A 114 -0.46 -15.78 8.46
C ALA A 114 0.42 -14.99 9.45
N LYS A 115 0.14 -13.70 9.66
CA LYS A 115 0.85 -12.88 10.66
C LYS A 115 0.66 -13.42 12.08
N LEU A 116 -0.54 -13.87 12.46
CA LEU A 116 -0.80 -14.48 13.76
C LEU A 116 0.02 -15.77 13.95
N ILE A 117 0.04 -16.64 12.94
CA ILE A 117 0.84 -17.88 12.96
C ILE A 117 2.33 -17.56 13.08
N ALA A 118 2.82 -16.61 12.28
CA ALA A 118 4.23 -16.19 12.28
C ALA A 118 4.65 -15.62 13.64
N LYS A 119 3.83 -14.74 14.22
CA LYS A 119 4.10 -14.13 15.53
C LYS A 119 3.98 -15.13 16.68
N ALA A 120 3.11 -16.14 16.58
CA ALA A 120 3.06 -17.27 17.51
C ALA A 120 4.24 -18.25 17.33
N GLY A 121 4.88 -18.23 16.16
CA GLY A 121 6.02 -19.08 15.78
C GLY A 121 5.64 -20.46 15.24
N SER A 122 4.37 -20.89 15.36
CA SER A 122 3.82 -22.07 14.69
C SER A 122 2.29 -22.11 14.87
N LEU A 123 1.59 -22.83 13.99
CA LEU A 123 0.14 -23.04 14.12
C LEU A 123 -0.22 -23.77 15.42
N LYS A 124 0.56 -24.78 15.81
CA LYS A 124 0.37 -25.51 17.07
C LYS A 124 0.44 -24.58 18.28
N LYS A 125 1.47 -23.72 18.35
CA LYS A 125 1.59 -22.75 19.45
C LYS A 125 0.41 -21.79 19.47
N LEU A 126 -0.03 -21.29 18.30
CA LEU A 126 -1.21 -20.43 18.20
C LEU A 126 -2.47 -21.10 18.76
N ALA A 127 -2.69 -22.38 18.43
CA ALA A 127 -3.85 -23.14 18.90
C ALA A 127 -3.90 -23.33 20.43
N PHE A 128 -2.74 -23.39 21.10
CA PHE A 128 -2.67 -23.47 22.57
C PHE A 128 -2.72 -22.10 23.26
N MET A 129 -2.67 -20.98 22.53
CA MET A 129 -2.76 -19.66 23.16
C MET A 129 -4.21 -19.36 23.58
N PRO A 130 -4.42 -18.78 24.77
CA PRO A 130 -5.74 -18.31 25.17
C PRO A 130 -6.18 -17.13 24.30
N ALA A 131 -7.50 -16.96 24.14
CA ALA A 131 -8.08 -15.91 23.32
C ALA A 131 -7.60 -14.50 23.70
N SER A 132 -7.45 -14.21 25.00
CA SER A 132 -6.94 -12.92 25.51
C SER A 132 -5.49 -12.63 25.07
N ARG A 133 -4.67 -13.67 24.89
CA ARG A 133 -3.30 -13.53 24.36
C ARG A 133 -3.30 -13.31 22.86
N ILE A 134 -4.15 -14.04 22.12
CA ILE A 134 -4.32 -13.85 20.67
C ILE A 134 -4.82 -12.43 20.38
N GLN A 135 -5.76 -11.91 21.18
CA GLN A 135 -6.29 -10.55 21.06
C GLN A 135 -5.20 -9.47 21.11
N LEU A 136 -4.18 -9.66 21.97
CA LEU A 136 -3.11 -8.69 22.21
C LEU A 136 -1.80 -9.02 21.46
N LEU A 137 -1.80 -10.07 20.63
CA LEU A 137 -0.64 -10.50 19.87
C LEU A 137 -0.16 -9.36 18.96
N GLY A 138 1.10 -8.97 19.02
CA GLY A 138 1.67 -7.80 18.32
C GLY A 138 1.54 -6.46 19.05
N ALA A 139 0.72 -6.35 20.09
CA ALA A 139 0.64 -5.17 20.95
C ALA A 139 1.48 -5.30 22.23
N GLU A 140 2.44 -6.23 22.27
CA GLU A 140 3.15 -6.60 23.50
C GLU A 140 3.88 -5.40 24.12
N LYS A 141 4.51 -4.56 23.31
CA LYS A 141 5.21 -3.36 23.79
C LYS A 141 4.27 -2.39 24.51
N ALA A 142 3.06 -2.19 23.99
CA ALA A 142 2.05 -1.35 24.63
C ALA A 142 1.49 -2.01 25.90
N LEU A 143 1.29 -3.32 25.88
CA LEU A 143 0.85 -4.09 27.04
C LEU A 143 1.89 -4.01 28.17
N TYR A 144 3.18 -4.21 27.87
CA TYR A 144 4.26 -4.12 28.85
C TYR A 144 4.41 -2.72 29.43
N ARG A 145 4.19 -1.68 28.63
CA ARG A 145 4.17 -0.30 29.14
C ARG A 145 3.01 -0.09 30.10
N PHE A 146 1.80 -0.49 29.75
CA PHE A 146 0.65 -0.45 30.66
C PHE A 146 0.94 -1.16 31.99
N LEU A 147 1.50 -2.38 31.94
CA LEU A 147 1.82 -3.14 33.16
C LEU A 147 2.88 -2.44 34.04
N LYS A 148 3.73 -1.59 33.47
CA LYS A 148 4.78 -0.85 34.20
C LYS A 148 4.31 0.51 34.70
N THR A 149 3.56 1.27 33.88
CA THR A 149 3.23 2.68 34.14
C THR A 149 1.78 2.91 34.54
N GLY A 150 0.90 1.92 34.35
CA GLY A 150 -0.54 2.08 34.60
C GLY A 150 -1.28 2.91 33.54
N GLU A 151 -0.64 3.23 32.41
CA GLU A 151 -1.24 3.95 31.28
C GLU A 151 -2.41 3.19 30.63
N LYS A 152 -3.01 3.73 29.55
CA LYS A 152 -4.13 3.06 28.89
C LYS A 152 -3.72 1.69 28.34
N ARG A 153 -4.46 0.64 28.74
CA ARG A 153 -4.29 -0.73 28.22
C ARG A 153 -4.56 -0.79 26.70
N PRO A 154 -3.75 -1.49 25.90
CA PRO A 154 -4.10 -1.79 24.52
C PRO A 154 -5.31 -2.73 24.48
N LYS A 155 -6.21 -2.52 23.51
CA LYS A 155 -7.41 -3.34 23.34
C LYS A 155 -7.21 -4.49 22.34
N HIS A 156 -6.36 -4.28 21.33
CA HIS A 156 -6.15 -5.21 20.23
C HIS A 156 -4.68 -5.14 19.78
N GLY A 157 -4.22 -6.20 19.11
CA GLY A 157 -2.94 -6.23 18.41
C GLY A 157 -3.13 -6.42 16.90
N LEU A 158 -2.51 -7.45 16.34
CA LEU A 158 -2.51 -7.76 14.91
C LEU A 158 -3.91 -7.92 14.33
N ILE A 159 -4.88 -8.36 15.14
CA ILE A 159 -6.28 -8.56 14.72
C ILE A 159 -7.00 -7.26 14.31
N PHE A 160 -6.45 -6.08 14.63
CA PHE A 160 -7.01 -4.78 14.28
C PHE A 160 -6.18 -4.04 13.23
N GLN A 161 -5.02 -4.59 12.84
CA GLN A 161 -4.15 -3.94 11.87
C GLN A 161 -4.57 -4.28 10.43
N TRP A 162 -5.82 -3.99 10.06
CA TRP A 162 -6.33 -3.92 8.68
C TRP A 162 -7.67 -3.20 8.66
#